data_AF-A0A2V7YTB4-F1
#
_entry.id   AF-A0A2V7YTB4-F1
#
_cell.length_a   1.000
_cell.length_b   1.000
_cell.length_c   1.000
_cell.angle_alpha   90.00
_cell.angle_beta   90.00
_cell.angle_gamma   90.00
#
_symmetry.space_group_name_H-M   'P 1'
#
loop_
_entity.id
_entity.type
_entity.pdbx_description
1 polymer ?
#
loop_
_entity_poly.entity_id
_entity_poly.type
_entity_poly.pdbx_seq_one_letter_code
_entity_poly.pdbx_strand_id
1 'polypeptide(L)'
;MLPIGNLLAIAPNIDYTKIGGSGLWWGNADLALRFNQGRGPSFWVGAGPTYYYVTNASESSESGYARSVVFAAASSDPTIREWGWDINGGIAFAGSLRPYITARYNKIKEYKAGGVAIGLRLGR
;
A
#
# COMPACT_ATOMS: atom_id res chain seq x y z
N MET A 1 -10.04 4.44 6.00
CA MET A 1 -10.22 3.37 6.99
C MET A 1 -11.68 3.23 7.37
N LEU A 2 -12.19 2.00 7.28
CA LEU A 2 -13.54 1.61 7.65
C LEU A 2 -13.51 0.93 9.03
N PRO A 3 -14.03 1.55 10.10
CA PRO A 3 -13.93 1.00 11.46
C PRO A 3 -14.84 -0.22 11.66
N ILE A 4 -14.31 -1.25 12.33
CA ILE A 4 -15.03 -2.41 12.88
C ILE A 4 -14.93 -2.30 14.41
N GLY A 5 -15.97 -1.77 15.03
CA GLY A 5 -15.95 -1.43 16.46
C GLY A 5 -14.90 -0.35 16.78
N ASN A 6 -14.31 -0.42 17.98
CA ASN A 6 -13.36 0.59 18.48
C ASN A 6 -11.90 0.24 18.19
N LEU A 7 -11.56 -1.05 18.13
CA LEU A 7 -10.19 -1.54 18.03
C LEU A 7 -9.77 -1.88 16.59
N LEU A 8 -10.69 -2.36 15.74
CA LEU A 8 -10.34 -2.86 14.41
C LEU A 8 -10.81 -1.92 13.32
N ALA A 9 -10.14 -1.93 12.17
CA ALA A 9 -10.61 -1.28 10.95
C ALA A 9 -10.08 -2.03 9.73
N ILE A 10 -10.78 -1.92 8.62
CA ILE A 10 -10.24 -2.27 7.30
C ILE A 10 -9.66 -1.00 6.68
N ALA A 11 -8.42 -1.07 6.23
CA ALA A 11 -7.74 0.00 5.52
C ALA A 11 -7.55 -0.43 4.06
N PRO A 12 -8.55 -0.19 3.19
CA PRO A 12 -8.35 -0.38 1.77
C PRO A 12 -7.44 0.72 1.24
N ASN A 13 -6.52 0.39 0.35
CA ASN A 13 -5.82 1.38 -0.47
C ASN A 13 -5.67 0.89 -1.91
N ILE A 14 -5.67 1.85 -2.83
CA ILE A 14 -5.37 1.66 -4.24
C ILE A 14 -4.37 2.73 -4.61
N ASP A 15 -3.23 2.29 -5.10
CA ASP A 15 -2.14 3.16 -5.50
C ASP A 15 -1.79 2.92 -6.96
N TYR A 16 -1.31 3.97 -7.62
CA TYR A 16 -0.83 3.92 -8.98
C TYR A 16 0.47 4.68 -9.12
N THR A 17 1.43 4.08 -9.80
CA THR A 17 2.65 4.75 -10.25
C THR A 17 2.96 4.39 -11.68
N LYS A 18 3.46 5.36 -12.44
CA LYS A 18 3.97 5.14 -13.78
C LYS A 18 5.49 5.23 -13.78
N ILE A 19 6.16 4.25 -14.37
CA ILE A 19 7.62 4.25 -14.57
C ILE A 19 7.88 4.00 -16.06
N GLY A 20 8.35 5.01 -16.78
CA GLY A 20 8.48 4.94 -18.24
C GLY A 20 7.13 4.70 -18.93
N GLY A 21 7.05 3.68 -19.79
CA GLY A 21 5.81 3.22 -20.44
C GLY A 21 4.90 2.34 -19.58
N SER A 22 5.42 1.82 -18.45
CA SER A 22 4.73 0.84 -17.61
C SER A 22 3.86 1.50 -16.54
N GLY A 23 2.62 1.04 -16.42
CA GLY A 23 1.69 1.43 -15.37
C GLY A 23 1.63 0.37 -14.27
N LEU A 24 1.85 0.77 -13.03
CA LEU A 24 1.89 -0.11 -11.86
C LEU A 24 0.71 0.23 -10.94
N TRP A 25 -0.12 -0.76 -10.65
CA TRP A 25 -1.29 -0.64 -9.79
C TRP A 25 -1.17 -1.58 -8.60
N TRP A 26 -1.47 -1.08 -7.40
CA TRP A 26 -1.44 -1.86 -6.17
C TRP A 26 -2.76 -1.69 -5.45
N GLY A 27 -3.42 -2.79 -5.12
CA GLY A 27 -4.64 -2.78 -4.31
C GLY A 27 -4.44 -3.63 -3.08
N ASN A 28 -4.72 -3.09 -1.91
CA ASN A 28 -4.62 -3.84 -0.65
C ASN A 28 -5.81 -3.58 0.26
N ALA A 29 -6.01 -4.50 1.19
CA ALA A 29 -7.03 -4.40 2.23
C ALA A 29 -6.44 -4.89 3.55
N ASP A 30 -5.95 -3.95 4.35
CA ASP A 30 -5.27 -4.30 5.58
C ASP A 30 -6.23 -4.32 6.76
N LEU A 31 -6.10 -5.33 7.61
CA LEU A 31 -6.73 -5.32 8.91
C LEU A 31 -5.85 -4.49 9.85
N ALA A 32 -6.37 -3.36 10.31
CA ALA A 32 -5.68 -2.42 11.18
C ALA A 32 -6.18 -2.49 12.62
N LEU A 33 -5.27 -2.72 13.56
CA LEU A 33 -5.45 -2.49 14.98
C LEU A 33 -5.26 -1.00 15.27
N ARG A 34 -6.22 -0.40 15.97
CA ARG A 34 -6.29 1.04 16.27
C ARG A 34 -6.20 1.26 17.76
N PHE A 35 -5.20 2.04 18.15
CA PHE A 35 -4.98 2.48 19.52
C PHE A 35 -5.45 3.93 19.63
N ASN A 36 -6.74 4.09 19.86
CA ASN A 36 -7.36 5.41 20.02
C ASN A 36 -7.13 5.91 21.45
N GLN A 37 -6.40 7.02 21.61
CA GLN A 37 -6.36 7.74 22.88
C GLN A 37 -7.47 8.80 22.87
N GLY A 38 -8.37 8.77 23.87
CA GLY A 38 -9.51 9.70 23.95
C GLY A 38 -9.12 11.19 24.05
N ARG A 39 -7.87 11.47 24.44
CA ARG A 39 -7.24 12.80 24.40
C ARG A 39 -5.76 12.61 24.03
N GLY A 40 -5.42 12.74 22.76
CA GLY A 40 -4.03 12.59 22.30
C GLY A 40 -3.89 12.01 20.89
N PRO A 41 -2.66 11.70 20.47
CA PRO A 41 -2.42 11.00 19.22
C PRO A 41 -3.02 9.59 19.26
N SER A 42 -3.64 9.18 18.16
CA SER A 42 -4.08 7.81 17.91
C SER A 42 -3.08 7.13 16.99
N PHE A 43 -2.83 5.85 17.23
CA PHE A 43 -1.90 5.05 16.44
C PHE A 43 -2.64 3.90 15.78
N TRP A 44 -2.09 3.38 14.69
CA TRP A 44 -2.53 2.12 14.13
C TRP A 44 -1.37 1.35 13.53
N VAL A 45 -1.57 0.04 13.48
CA VAL A 45 -0.74 -0.90 12.70
C VAL A 45 -1.70 -1.85 12.00
N GLY A 46 -1.41 -2.18 10.76
CA GLY A 46 -2.20 -3.10 9.97
C GLY A 46 -1.35 -3.91 9.03
N ALA A 47 -1.87 -5.06 8.67
CA ALA A 47 -1.28 -5.91 7.66
C ALA A 47 -2.39 -6.58 6.85
N GLY A 48 -2.10 -6.87 5.60
CA GLY A 48 -3.08 -7.48 4.71
C GLY A 48 -2.48 -7.99 3.42
N PRO A 49 -3.26 -8.76 2.65
CA PRO A 49 -2.90 -9.11 1.31
C PRO A 49 -2.88 -7.86 0.43
N THR A 50 -1.88 -7.77 -0.43
CA THR A 50 -1.81 -6.78 -1.50
C THR A 50 -1.79 -7.51 -2.84
N TYR A 51 -2.49 -6.98 -3.82
CA TYR A 51 -2.52 -7.47 -5.19
C TYR A 51 -1.89 -6.43 -6.10
N TYR A 52 -0.98 -6.92 -6.94
CA TYR A 52 -0.14 -6.13 -7.81
C TYR A 52 -0.48 -6.41 -9.27
N TYR A 53 -0.65 -5.35 -10.05
CA TYR A 53 -0.99 -5.42 -11.46
C TYR A 53 -0.11 -4.45 -12.27
N VAL A 54 0.70 -4.98 -13.18
CA VAL A 54 1.53 -4.19 -14.11
C VAL A 54 0.95 -4.27 -15.50
N THR A 55 0.90 -3.14 -16.16
CA THR A 55 0.60 -3.00 -17.58
C THR A 55 1.87 -2.61 -18.33
N ASN A 56 2.02 -3.12 -19.56
CA ASN A 56 3.14 -2.81 -20.46
C ASN A 56 4.53 -3.14 -19.89
N ALA A 57 4.67 -4.21 -19.10
CA ALA A 57 5.91 -4.56 -18.41
C ALA A 57 7.12 -4.72 -19.37
N SER A 58 6.86 -5.12 -20.62
CA SER A 58 7.85 -5.29 -21.69
C SER A 58 8.50 -3.99 -22.17
N GLU A 59 7.88 -2.82 -21.93
CA GLU A 59 8.41 -1.52 -22.35
C GLU A 59 9.35 -0.88 -21.32
N SER A 60 9.47 -1.48 -20.13
CA SER A 60 10.32 -0.98 -19.05
C SER A 60 11.66 -1.71 -18.98
N SER A 61 12.57 -1.41 -19.91
CA SER A 61 13.98 -1.82 -19.83
C SER A 61 14.76 -1.15 -18.68
N GLU A 62 14.19 -0.09 -18.07
CA GLU A 62 14.84 0.75 -17.04
C GLU A 62 14.27 0.57 -15.61
N SER A 63 13.24 -0.26 -15.43
CA SER A 63 12.59 -0.39 -14.13
C SER A 63 13.34 -1.38 -13.23
N GLY A 64 13.66 -1.00 -11.99
CA GLY A 64 14.25 -1.90 -10.98
C GLY A 64 13.41 -3.14 -10.63
N TYR A 65 12.23 -3.29 -11.24
CA TYR A 65 11.44 -4.52 -11.28
C TYR A 65 12.00 -5.58 -12.24
N ALA A 66 12.89 -5.20 -13.18
CA ALA A 66 13.52 -6.07 -14.17
C ALA A 66 14.28 -7.27 -13.59
N ARG A 67 14.66 -7.25 -12.30
CA ARG A 67 15.32 -8.40 -11.68
C ARG A 67 14.41 -9.59 -11.37
N SER A 68 13.09 -9.41 -11.33
CA SER A 68 12.13 -10.53 -11.28
C SER A 68 11.55 -10.88 -12.67
N VAL A 69 12.03 -10.23 -13.73
CA VAL A 69 11.58 -10.41 -15.12
C VAL A 69 12.23 -11.65 -15.78
N VAL A 70 13.12 -12.35 -15.07
CA VAL A 70 13.66 -13.66 -15.51
C VAL A 70 12.56 -14.70 -15.73
N PHE A 71 11.40 -14.58 -15.06
CA PHE A 71 10.24 -15.46 -15.26
C PHE A 71 9.19 -14.92 -16.24
N ALA A 72 9.20 -13.62 -16.58
CA ALA A 72 8.26 -13.04 -17.54
C ALA A 72 8.74 -13.15 -19.00
N ALA A 73 10.03 -13.42 -19.22
CA ALA A 73 10.59 -13.65 -20.56
C ALA A 73 10.05 -14.91 -21.28
N ALA A 74 9.28 -15.76 -20.59
CA ALA A 74 8.62 -16.94 -21.16
C ALA A 74 7.11 -16.77 -21.36
N SER A 75 6.54 -15.60 -21.03
CA SER A 75 5.11 -15.30 -21.07
C SER A 75 4.83 -14.22 -22.11
N SER A 76 4.03 -14.52 -23.12
CA SER A 76 3.55 -13.56 -24.12
C SER A 76 2.54 -12.53 -23.58
N ASP A 77 2.23 -12.59 -22.29
CA ASP A 77 1.37 -11.61 -21.62
C ASP A 77 2.26 -10.51 -20.98
N PRO A 78 2.17 -9.24 -21.43
CA PRO A 78 2.93 -8.12 -20.88
C PRO A 78 2.41 -7.68 -19.50
N THR A 79 1.47 -8.44 -18.93
CA THR A 79 0.77 -8.15 -17.68
C THR A 79 1.29 -9.02 -16.55
N ILE A 80 1.82 -8.41 -15.48
CA ILE A 80 2.22 -9.12 -14.26
C ILE A 80 1.11 -8.99 -13.22
N ARG A 81 0.69 -10.12 -12.63
CA ARG A 81 -0.40 -10.23 -11.65
C ARG A 81 0.05 -11.05 -10.46
N GLU A 82 0.25 -10.41 -9.32
CA GLU A 82 0.86 -11.10 -8.17
C GLU A 82 0.26 -10.69 -6.83
N TRP A 83 0.18 -11.66 -5.92
CA TRP A 83 -0.18 -11.43 -4.52
C TRP A 83 1.08 -11.23 -3.67
N GLY A 84 0.97 -10.35 -2.69
CA GLY A 84 1.98 -10.10 -1.68
C GLY A 84 1.36 -9.73 -0.36
N TRP A 85 2.19 -9.17 0.52
CA TRP A 85 1.78 -8.63 1.81
C TRP A 85 2.10 -7.15 1.91
N ASP A 86 1.16 -6.37 2.42
CA ASP A 86 1.39 -4.99 2.88
C ASP A 86 1.35 -4.94 4.39
N ILE A 87 2.21 -4.09 4.95
CA ILE A 87 2.16 -3.69 6.35
C ILE A 87 2.09 -2.18 6.36
N ASN A 88 1.08 -1.64 7.03
CA ASN A 88 0.93 -0.20 7.23
C ASN A 88 0.94 0.15 8.72
N GLY A 89 1.34 1.37 9.02
CA GLY A 89 1.16 1.92 10.35
C GLY A 89 1.16 3.43 10.30
N GLY A 90 0.70 4.05 11.37
CA GLY A 90 0.70 5.50 11.43
C GLY A 90 0.24 6.08 12.75
N ILE A 91 0.36 7.40 12.80
CA ILE A 91 -0.06 8.25 13.90
C ILE A 91 -0.98 9.33 13.34
N ALA A 92 -2.09 9.61 14.02
CA ALA A 92 -2.99 10.71 13.71
C ALA A 92 -3.25 11.53 14.97
N PHE A 93 -3.31 12.84 14.83
CA PHE A 93 -3.52 13.76 15.95
C PHE A 93 -5.01 14.05 16.16
N ALA A 94 -5.36 14.55 17.35
CA ALA A 94 -6.72 14.93 17.70
C ALA A 94 -7.11 16.27 17.04
N GLY A 95 -8.41 16.47 16.80
CA GLY A 95 -8.95 17.70 16.20
C GLY A 95 -10.10 17.43 15.22
N SER A 96 -10.79 18.49 14.78
CA SER A 96 -11.76 18.45 13.69
C SER A 96 -11.08 18.22 12.33
N LEU A 97 -9.84 18.67 12.19
CA LEU A 97 -8.92 18.31 11.12
C LEU A 97 -7.78 17.51 11.76
N ARG A 98 -7.66 16.24 11.40
CA ARG A 98 -6.71 15.31 12.03
C ARG A 98 -5.56 15.04 11.07
N PRO A 99 -4.41 15.73 11.22
CA PRO A 99 -3.23 15.38 10.47
C PRO A 99 -2.77 13.98 10.86
N TYR A 100 -2.21 13.28 9.90
CA TYR A 100 -1.65 11.95 10.10
C TYR A 100 -0.38 11.74 9.30
N ILE A 101 0.45 10.87 9.82
CA ILE A 101 1.65 10.35 9.16
C ILE A 101 1.47 8.84 9.10
N THR A 102 1.74 8.24 7.95
CA THR A 102 1.69 6.80 7.76
C THR A 102 2.91 6.31 7.00
N ALA A 103 3.38 5.13 7.38
CA ALA A 103 4.39 4.40 6.65
C ALA A 103 3.79 3.08 6.16
N ARG A 104 4.23 2.64 5.00
CA ARG A 104 3.81 1.41 4.36
C ARG A 104 4.99 0.65 3.82
N TYR A 105 4.90 -0.67 3.86
CA TYR A 105 5.87 -1.57 3.31
C TYR A 105 5.17 -2.76 2.64
N ASN A 106 5.38 -2.86 1.33
CA ASN A 106 4.86 -3.91 0.49
C ASN A 106 5.98 -4.89 0.14
N LYS A 107 5.71 -6.19 0.30
CA LYS A 107 6.58 -7.26 -0.18
C LYS A 107 5.80 -8.18 -1.12
N ILE A 108 6.27 -8.28 -2.35
CA ILE A 108 5.71 -9.15 -3.39
C ILE A 108 6.87 -9.99 -3.93
N LYS A 109 6.94 -11.26 -3.54
CA LYS A 109 8.09 -12.15 -3.79
C LYS A 109 9.42 -11.47 -3.44
N GLU A 110 10.21 -11.14 -4.47
CA GLU A 110 11.52 -10.48 -4.39
C GLU A 110 11.43 -8.96 -4.39
N TYR A 111 10.33 -8.40 -4.91
CA TYR A 111 10.09 -6.98 -4.94
C TYR A 111 9.67 -6.45 -3.57
N LYS A 112 10.25 -5.31 -3.19
CA LYS A 112 10.00 -4.61 -1.93
C LYS A 112 9.80 -3.13 -2.24
N ALA A 113 8.69 -2.58 -1.76
CA ALA A 113 8.38 -1.14 -1.84
C ALA A 113 8.11 -0.61 -0.45
N GLY A 114 8.65 0.56 -0.13
CA GLY A 114 8.34 1.29 1.09
C GLY A 114 7.96 2.72 0.77
N GLY A 115 7.06 3.30 1.56
CA GLY A 115 6.63 4.68 1.38
C GLY A 115 6.17 5.30 2.69
N VAL A 116 6.29 6.62 2.76
CA VAL A 116 5.73 7.44 3.85
C VAL A 116 4.79 8.46 3.22
N ALA A 117 3.65 8.67 3.84
CA ALA A 117 2.70 9.69 3.44
C ALA A 117 2.29 10.54 4.65
N ILE A 118 2.06 11.82 4.39
CA ILE A 118 1.40 12.73 5.31
C ILE A 118 0.04 13.09 4.72
N GLY A 119 -0.95 13.27 5.57
CA GLY A 119 -2.28 13.62 5.11
C GLY A 119 -3.13 14.25 6.19
N LEU A 120 -4.32 14.66 5.79
CA LEU A 120 -5.35 15.22 6.66
C LEU A 120 -6.59 14.36 6.52
N ARG A 121 -7.23 14.01 7.64
CA ARG A 121 -8.58 13.45 7.64
C ARG A 121 -9.52 14.37 8.37
N LEU A 122 -10.77 14.41 7.93
CA LEU A 122 -11.83 15.04 8.69
C LEU A 122 -12.12 14.20 9.94
N GLY A 123 -12.12 14.87 11.09
CA GLY A 123 -12.65 14.34 12.34
C GLY A 123 -14.14 14.09 12.19
N ARG A 124 -14.63 13.10 12.92
CA ARG A 124 -16.06 12.93 13.20
C ARG A 124 -16.35 13.55 14.54
#